data_AF-A0A6A5TIB2-F1
#
_entry.id   AF-A0A6A5TIB2-F1
#
_cell.length_a   1.000
_cell.length_b   1.000
_cell.length_c   1.000
_cell.angle_alpha   90.00
_cell.angle_beta   90.00
_cell.angle_gamma   90.00
#
_symmetry.space_group_name_H-M   'P 1'
#
loop_
_entity.id
_entity.type
_entity.pdbx_description
1 polymer ?
#
loop_
_entity_poly.entity_id
_entity_poly.type
_entity_poly.pdbx_seq_one_letter_code
_entity_poly.pdbx_strand_id
1 'polypeptide(L)' 'MDPIQAAIDEIESREPGEDFSYTEIATRYGVNRSTLSRRHRGVTATRAANTINQQ' A
#
# COMPACT_ATOMS: atom_id res chain seq x y z
N MET A 1 0.79 -16.95 0.81
CA MET A 1 0.54 -15.57 0.37
C MET A 1 0.50 -14.70 1.62
N ASP A 2 1.32 -13.65 1.74
CA ASP A 2 1.18 -12.66 2.82
C ASP A 2 -0.13 -11.89 2.56
N PRO A 3 -1.12 -11.91 3.48
CA PRO A 3 -2.38 -11.19 3.29
C PRO A 3 -2.20 -9.70 3.03
N ILE A 4 -1.11 -9.10 3.53
CA ILE A 4 -0.79 -7.70 3.27
C ILE A 4 -0.35 -7.52 1.80
N GLN A 5 0.41 -8.45 1.25
CA GLN A 5 0.84 -8.37 -0.15
C GLN A 5 -0.35 -8.55 -1.09
N ALA A 6 -1.24 -9.51 -0.83
CA ALA A 6 -2.46 -9.69 -1.62
C ALA A 6 -3.37 -8.44 -1.60
N ALA A 7 -3.47 -7.76 -0.46
CA ALA A 7 -4.19 -6.51 -0.34
C ALA A 7 -3.53 -5.34 -1.11
N ILE A 8 -2.20 -5.32 -1.22
CA ILE A 8 -1.47 -4.33 -2.03
C ILE A 8 -1.68 -4.62 -3.52
N ASP A 9 -1.54 -5.89 -3.93
CA ASP A 9 -1.73 -6.31 -5.31
C ASP A 9 -3.16 -5.99 -5.79
N GLU A 10 -4.19 -6.13 -4.93
CA GLU A 10 -5.56 -5.70 -5.26
C GLU A 10 -5.65 -4.19 -5.49
N ILE A 11 -4.93 -3.37 -4.70
CA ILE A 11 -4.93 -1.91 -4.87
C ILE A 11 -4.20 -1.53 -6.17
N GLU A 12 -3.05 -2.14 -6.45
CA GLU A 12 -2.23 -1.84 -7.63
C GLU A 12 -2.83 -2.38 -8.95
N SER A 13 -3.69 -3.41 -8.88
CA SER A 13 -4.42 -3.95 -10.03
C SER A 13 -5.64 -3.12 -10.43
N ARG A 14 -6.08 -2.14 -9.62
CA ARG A 14 -7.20 -1.25 -9.95
C ARG A 14 -6.80 -0.22 -10.98
N GLU A 15 -7.77 0.24 -11.76
CA GLU A 15 -7.50 1.27 -12.77
C GLU A 15 -7.12 2.61 -12.10
N PRO A 16 -6.14 3.36 -12.67
CA PRO A 16 -5.82 4.69 -12.18
C PRO A 16 -7.06 5.60 -12.22
N GLY A 17 -7.57 5.97 -11.05
CA GLY A 17 -8.79 6.78 -10.91
C GLY A 17 -10.01 6.03 -10.37
N GLU A 18 -9.90 4.71 -10.16
CA GLU A 18 -10.91 3.95 -9.43
C GLU A 18 -10.80 4.23 -7.92
N ASP A 19 -11.89 4.72 -7.31
CA ASP A 19 -11.94 4.98 -5.88
C ASP A 19 -11.90 3.66 -5.08
N PHE A 20 -11.11 3.65 -4.00
CA PHE A 20 -11.04 2.51 -3.10
C PHE A 20 -10.90 2.91 -1.63
N SER A 21 -11.45 2.10 -0.74
CA SER A 21 -11.31 2.25 0.70
C SER A 21 -10.31 1.26 1.27
N TYR A 22 -9.25 1.78 1.90
CA TYR A 22 -8.30 0.95 2.65
C TYR A 22 -8.98 0.13 3.75
N THR A 23 -10.10 0.60 4.30
CA THR A 23 -10.84 -0.11 5.36
C THR A 23 -11.52 -1.35 4.81
N GLU A 24 -12.13 -1.25 3.63
CA GLU A 24 -12.81 -2.37 2.99
C GLU A 24 -11.82 -3.46 2.57
N ILE A 25 -10.72 -3.07 1.93
CA ILE A 25 -9.65 -3.98 1.52
C ILE A 25 -9.02 -4.62 2.77
N ALA A 26 -8.72 -3.84 3.80
CA ALA A 26 -8.18 -4.37 5.05
C ALA A 26 -9.09 -5.42 5.70
N THR A 27 -10.41 -5.17 5.69
CA THR A 27 -11.41 -6.08 6.25
C THR A 27 -11.49 -7.37 5.43
N ARG A 28 -11.49 -7.26 4.09
CA ARG A 28 -11.53 -8.41 3.17
C ARG A 28 -10.35 -9.36 3.38
N TYR A 29 -9.14 -8.82 3.55
CA TYR A 29 -7.92 -9.62 3.72
C TYR A 29 -7.57 -9.90 5.20
N GLY A 30 -8.38 -9.41 6.16
CA GLY A 30 -8.12 -9.58 7.59
C GLY A 30 -6.83 -8.90 8.06
N VAL A 31 -6.40 -7.82 7.40
CA VAL A 31 -5.16 -7.09 7.71
C VAL A 31 -5.45 -5.79 8.44
N ASN A 32 -4.45 -5.27 9.15
CA ASN A 32 -4.57 -3.96 9.76
C ASN A 32 -4.51 -2.85 8.72
N ARG A 33 -5.56 -2.01 8.64
CA ARG A 33 -5.68 -0.86 7.72
C ARG A 33 -4.48 0.08 7.75
N SER A 34 -3.96 0.41 8.94
CA SER A 34 -2.81 1.32 9.09
C SER A 34 -1.52 0.70 8.58
N THR A 35 -1.39 -0.62 8.64
CA THR A 35 -0.25 -1.34 8.08
C THR A 35 -0.34 -1.41 6.56
N LEU A 36 -1.52 -1.73 6.02
CA LEU A 36 -1.79 -1.73 4.57
C LEU A 36 -1.49 -0.35 3.95
N SER A 37 -2.02 0.72 4.53
CA SER A 37 -1.81 2.09 4.02
C SER A 37 -0.35 2.51 4.05
N ARG A 38 0.40 2.23 5.14
CA ARG A 38 1.83 2.56 5.23
C ARG A 38 2.67 1.82 4.19
N ARG A 39 2.35 0.55 3.93
CA ARG A 39 3.10 -0.31 3.01
C ARG A 39 2.79 0.05 1.56
N HIS A 40 1.52 0.26 1.20
CA HIS A 40 1.12 0.71 -0.13
C HIS A 40 1.64 2.12 -0.47
N ARG A 41 1.57 3.08 0.47
CA ARG A 41 2.10 4.44 0.26
C ARG A 41 3.63 4.53 0.30
N GLY A 42 4.33 3.41 0.51
CA GLY A 42 5.79 3.40 0.60
C GLY A 42 6.36 4.19 1.79
N VAL A 43 5.56 4.49 2.83
CA VAL A 43 5.98 5.31 4.00
C VAL A 43 7.10 4.62 4.81
N THR A 44 7.32 3.32 4.58
CA THR A 44 8.44 2.58 5.20
C THR A 44 9.68 2.44 4.28
N ALA A 45 9.61 2.92 3.03
CA ALA A 45 10.71 2.81 2.05
C ALA A 45 11.49 4.13 1.80
N THR A 46 11.18 5.23 2.50
CA THR A 46 11.95 6.48 2.41
C THR A 46 13.17 6.53 3.34
N ARG A 47 13.87 5.40 3.50
CA ARG A 47 15.33 5.43 3.71
C ARG A 47 16.13 5.16 2.43
N ALA A 48 15.49 4.69 1.35
CA ALA A 48 16.17 4.45 0.07
C ALA A 48 15.91 5.56 -0.99
N ALA A 49 14.82 6.32 -0.89
CA ALA A 49 14.45 7.33 -1.89
C ALA A 49 15.01 8.75 -1.65
N ASN A 50 15.87 8.96 -0.65
CA ASN A 50 16.39 10.29 -0.31
C ASN A 50 17.76 10.63 -0.93
N THR A 51 18.21 9.87 -1.94
CA THR A 51 19.51 10.09 -2.62
C THR A 51 19.38 10.77 -3.99
N ILE A 52 18.19 10.95 -4.53
CA ILE A 52 18.03 11.49 -5.91
C ILE A 52 17.89 13.02 -5.96
N ASN A 53 17.82 13.74 -4.83
CA ASN A 53 17.67 15.20 -4.85
C ASN A 53 18.58 15.96 -3.87
N GLN A 54 19.85 15.54 -3.79
CA GLN A 54 20.94 16.28 -3.14
C GLN A 54 22.21 16.17 -4.02
N GLN A 55 22.20 16.76 -5.22
CA GLN A 55 23.42 17.13 -5.96
C GLN A 55 23.22 18.50 -6.62
#